data_AF-A0AAU8XPX5-F1
#
_entry.id   AF-A0AAU8XPX5-F1
#
_cell.length_a   1.000
_cell.length_b   1.000
_cell.length_c   1.000
_cell.angle_alpha   90.00
_cell.angle_beta   90.00
_cell.angle_gamma   90.00
#
_symmetry.space_group_name_H-M   'P 1'
#
loop_
_entity.id
_entity.type
_entity.pdbx_description
1 polymer ?
#
loop_
_entity_poly.entity_id
_entity_poly.type
_entity_poly.pdbx_seq_one_letter_code
_entity_poly.pdbx_strand_id
1 'polypeptide(L)'
;MSGLLLAMSYHAMAQVEVAPVAGHQPTTQEQAVQNQGRSTPVMLSDRIHQIASNLENTSAVHQYNFTAVRGQNVLITTPDTDYDQKWRLEYQVDGGEWQPKRHSSAERIEGLNPGSQVNIRIVATDGARFETADYSVVFGSFPHMRYDLHHEEGFRLIPYGFTKPAFLATQALTEAMLEVTFTDSKAFPLEGGVFDFELDIKHHQDNGRYISDSSGKIMHRVAFKRCEGGWLANNFTHLSDNGRETWSTRYEPIKYWAKNILAEQLADKPHIYNLGLICNRWLINWSRN
;
A
#
# COMPACT_ATOMS: atom_id res chain seq x y z
N MET A 1 -1.90 -62.46 25.56
CA MET A 1 -3.13 -63.14 26.02
C MET A 1 -4.28 -62.20 25.64
N SER A 2 -4.92 -62.39 24.48
CA SER A 2 -6.05 -63.32 24.22
C SER A 2 -7.32 -62.81 24.92
N GLY A 3 -8.49 -62.61 24.31
CA GLY A 3 -9.05 -62.98 23.00
C GLY A 3 -10.27 -62.08 22.69
N LEU A 4 -10.76 -62.07 21.44
CA LEU A 4 -11.97 -62.79 20.99
C LEU A 4 -13.28 -62.39 21.70
N LEU A 5 -14.46 -62.30 21.08
CA LEU A 5 -15.00 -62.16 19.73
C LEU A 5 -16.53 -62.20 19.94
N LEU A 6 -17.29 -61.53 19.08
CA LEU A 6 -18.64 -61.89 18.57
C LEU A 6 -19.84 -62.09 19.51
N ALA A 7 -20.95 -61.43 19.15
CA ALA A 7 -22.15 -62.05 18.54
C ALA A 7 -23.24 -60.97 18.36
N MET A 8 -23.68 -60.65 17.13
CA MET A 8 -24.81 -61.26 16.38
C MET A 8 -26.18 -60.87 17.00
N SER A 9 -27.25 -60.45 16.29
CA SER A 9 -27.65 -60.77 14.91
C SER A 9 -29.01 -60.14 14.49
N TYR A 10 -29.22 -60.03 13.15
CA TYR A 10 -30.41 -60.29 12.30
C TYR A 10 -31.72 -59.48 12.50
N HIS A 11 -32.09 -58.58 11.57
CA HIS A 11 -32.80 -58.73 10.26
C HIS A 11 -34.34 -58.84 10.34
N ALA A 12 -35.04 -57.92 9.66
CA ALA A 12 -36.05 -58.24 8.63
C ALA A 12 -36.58 -56.95 7.95
N MET A 13 -36.62 -56.97 6.62
CA MET A 13 -37.22 -55.97 5.74
C MET A 13 -38.71 -56.24 5.54
N ALA A 14 -39.52 -55.21 5.30
CA ALA A 14 -40.73 -55.32 4.49
C ALA A 14 -41.07 -53.97 3.84
N GLN A 15 -40.95 -53.92 2.51
CA GLN A 15 -41.55 -52.90 1.66
C GLN A 15 -43.02 -53.26 1.40
N VAL A 16 -43.90 -52.25 1.35
CA VAL A 16 -45.11 -52.28 0.52
C VAL A 16 -45.31 -50.89 -0.09
N GLU A 17 -45.49 -50.88 -1.40
CA GLU A 17 -45.70 -49.73 -2.28
C GLU A 17 -47.16 -49.74 -2.75
N VAL A 18 -47.91 -48.64 -2.58
CA VAL A 18 -49.16 -48.33 -3.30
C VAL A 18 -49.31 -46.81 -3.43
N ALA A 19 -49.48 -46.32 -4.65
CA ALA A 19 -49.88 -44.94 -5.02
C ALA A 19 -51.32 -44.95 -5.59
N PRO A 20 -51.91 -43.84 -6.09
CA PRO A 20 -52.08 -42.47 -5.58
C PRO A 20 -53.59 -42.07 -5.49
N VAL A 21 -53.94 -40.94 -4.85
CA VAL A 21 -55.27 -40.29 -5.06
C VAL A 21 -55.11 -38.77 -5.13
N ALA A 22 -55.69 -38.19 -6.18
CA ALA A 22 -55.68 -36.78 -6.53
C ALA A 22 -56.72 -35.96 -5.75
N GLY A 23 -56.46 -34.66 -5.56
CA GLY A 23 -57.48 -33.70 -5.16
C GLY A 23 -57.00 -32.25 -4.96
N HIS A 24 -57.29 -31.42 -5.96
CA HIS A 24 -57.61 -29.97 -5.90
C HIS A 24 -56.51 -28.90 -5.64
N GLN A 25 -56.16 -28.19 -6.71
CA GLN A 25 -55.75 -26.76 -6.77
C GLN A 25 -57.01 -25.85 -6.70
N PRO A 26 -56.96 -24.50 -6.44
CA PRO A 26 -56.04 -23.57 -7.10
C PRO A 26 -55.58 -22.26 -6.38
N THR A 27 -54.60 -21.63 -7.03
CA THR A 27 -54.17 -20.20 -7.03
C THR A 27 -53.56 -19.62 -5.74
N THR A 28 -52.33 -19.08 -5.77
CA THR A 28 -52.06 -17.68 -6.17
C THR A 28 -50.61 -17.49 -6.64
N GLN A 29 -50.46 -16.56 -7.58
CA GLN A 29 -49.26 -16.04 -8.22
C GLN A 29 -48.15 -15.57 -7.25
N GLU A 30 -46.93 -15.56 -7.79
CA GLU A 30 -45.92 -14.52 -7.60
C GLU A 30 -45.22 -14.45 -6.24
N GLN A 31 -44.04 -15.05 -6.20
CA GLN A 31 -42.87 -14.37 -5.66
C GLN A 31 -41.61 -14.91 -6.33
N ALA A 32 -41.24 -14.23 -7.42
CA ALA A 32 -39.84 -14.05 -7.75
C ALA A 32 -39.19 -13.37 -6.55
N VAL A 33 -38.57 -14.15 -5.66
CA VAL A 33 -37.54 -13.62 -4.78
C VAL A 33 -36.22 -14.05 -5.38
N GLN A 34 -35.61 -13.03 -6.00
CA GLN A 34 -34.24 -13.01 -6.48
C GLN A 34 -33.32 -13.71 -5.47
N ASN A 35 -32.72 -14.83 -5.87
CA ASN A 35 -31.42 -15.20 -5.32
C ASN A 35 -30.39 -14.25 -5.94
N GLN A 36 -30.37 -12.99 -5.48
CA GLN A 36 -29.18 -12.17 -5.61
C GLN A 36 -28.08 -12.90 -4.83
N GLY A 37 -27.05 -13.37 -5.54
CA GLY A 37 -25.97 -14.18 -4.98
C GLY A 37 -25.43 -13.53 -3.70
N ARG A 38 -25.75 -14.13 -2.55
CA ARG A 38 -25.06 -13.81 -1.29
C ARG A 38 -23.65 -14.35 -1.39
N SER A 39 -22.75 -13.59 -2.00
CA SER A 39 -21.31 -13.79 -1.82
C SER A 39 -21.00 -13.50 -0.36
N THR A 40 -20.44 -14.44 0.37
CA THR A 40 -19.91 -14.17 1.71
C THR A 40 -18.77 -13.16 1.59
N PRO A 41 -18.80 -12.01 2.29
CA PRO A 41 -17.72 -11.04 2.21
C PRO A 41 -16.39 -11.63 2.64
N VAL A 42 -15.33 -11.29 1.91
CA VAL A 42 -13.95 -11.58 2.32
C VAL A 42 -13.56 -10.59 3.42
N MET A 43 -13.25 -11.11 4.60
CA MET A 43 -12.80 -10.30 5.74
C MET A 43 -11.34 -9.90 5.55
N LEU A 44 -11.08 -8.60 5.46
CA LEU A 44 -9.75 -8.04 5.31
C LEU A 44 -9.13 -7.73 6.69
N SER A 45 -7.84 -7.99 6.82
CA SER A 45 -7.07 -7.61 8.00
C SER A 45 -6.87 -6.08 8.08
N ASP A 46 -6.55 -5.59 9.28
CA ASP A 46 -6.28 -4.17 9.57
C ASP A 46 -4.95 -3.69 8.98
N ARG A 47 -4.92 -3.58 7.65
CA ARG A 47 -3.84 -3.03 6.83
C ARG A 47 -4.43 -2.44 5.54
N ILE A 48 -3.60 -1.97 4.63
CA ILE A 48 -4.05 -1.59 3.29
C ILE A 48 -3.83 -2.76 2.32
N HIS A 49 -4.82 -3.04 1.46
CA HIS A 49 -4.79 -4.16 0.53
C HIS A 49 -4.85 -3.64 -0.91
N GLN A 50 -4.03 -4.23 -1.77
CA GLN A 50 -4.11 -4.10 -3.23
C GLN A 50 -4.77 -5.37 -3.75
N ILE A 51 -6.03 -5.26 -4.15
CA ILE A 51 -6.87 -6.37 -4.59
C ILE A 51 -6.89 -6.35 -6.11
N ALA A 52 -6.57 -7.49 -6.72
CA ALA A 52 -6.73 -7.73 -8.15
C ALA A 52 -7.44 -9.07 -8.33
N SER A 53 -8.50 -9.08 -9.12
CA SER A 53 -9.30 -10.27 -9.41
C SER A 53 -10.11 -10.04 -10.68
N ASN A 54 -10.97 -11.00 -11.03
CA ASN A 54 -11.86 -10.91 -12.19
C ASN A 54 -13.29 -11.26 -11.79
N LEU A 55 -14.28 -10.51 -12.30
CA LEU A 55 -15.69 -10.92 -12.27
C LEU A 55 -15.88 -12.05 -13.30
N GLU A 56 -16.55 -13.12 -12.91
CA GLU A 56 -16.75 -14.32 -13.75
C GLU A 56 -17.88 -14.16 -14.78
N ASN A 57 -18.74 -13.14 -14.62
CA ASN A 57 -19.80 -12.73 -15.53
C ASN A 57 -20.48 -11.46 -15.01
N THR A 58 -21.49 -10.96 -15.75
CA THR A 58 -22.22 -9.72 -15.41
C THR A 58 -23.14 -9.82 -14.18
N SER A 59 -23.39 -11.02 -13.66
CA SER A 59 -24.17 -11.24 -12.42
C SER A 59 -23.28 -11.50 -11.20
N ALA A 60 -21.96 -11.59 -11.39
CA ALA A 60 -21.01 -11.80 -10.30
C ALA A 60 -20.95 -10.58 -9.37
N VAL A 61 -20.80 -10.87 -8.08
CA VAL A 61 -20.65 -9.86 -7.02
C VAL A 61 -19.53 -10.31 -6.10
N HIS A 62 -18.47 -9.51 -6.00
CA HIS A 62 -17.39 -9.73 -5.05
C HIS A 62 -17.51 -8.75 -3.89
N GLN A 63 -17.47 -9.24 -2.65
CA GLN A 63 -17.63 -8.41 -1.45
C GLN A 63 -16.41 -8.51 -0.56
N TYR A 64 -16.00 -7.36 -0.01
CA TYR A 64 -14.91 -7.26 0.95
C TYR A 64 -15.37 -6.42 2.15
N ASN A 65 -14.97 -6.83 3.34
CA ASN A 65 -15.24 -6.11 4.58
C ASN A 65 -13.92 -5.70 5.23
N PHE A 66 -13.85 -4.45 5.68
CA PHE A 66 -12.75 -3.91 6.46
C PHE A 66 -13.31 -3.31 7.75
N THR A 67 -12.69 -3.64 8.88
CA THR A 67 -13.04 -3.03 10.17
C THR A 67 -12.04 -1.92 10.51
N ALA A 68 -12.53 -0.69 10.70
CA ALA A 68 -11.74 0.41 11.24
C ALA A 68 -11.54 0.21 12.75
N VAL A 69 -10.63 -0.70 13.12
CA VAL A 69 -10.39 -1.14 14.52
C VAL A 69 -10.25 0.02 15.51
N ARG A 70 -9.60 1.12 15.08
CA ARG A 70 -9.32 2.31 15.90
C ARG A 70 -10.14 3.53 15.48
N GLY A 71 -11.08 3.38 14.54
CA GLY A 71 -11.77 4.50 13.89
C GLY A 71 -10.83 5.31 12.99
N GLN A 72 -9.79 4.67 12.46
CA GLN A 72 -8.93 5.25 11.44
C GLN A 72 -9.69 5.44 10.13
N ASN A 73 -9.25 6.40 9.33
CA ASN A 73 -9.82 6.65 8.01
C ASN A 73 -9.55 5.45 7.09
N VAL A 74 -10.45 5.21 6.14
CA VAL A 74 -10.35 4.11 5.17
C VAL A 74 -10.19 4.70 3.77
N LEU A 75 -9.27 4.13 2.99
CA LEU A 75 -9.03 4.46 1.59
C LEU A 75 -9.81 3.50 0.69
N ILE A 76 -10.44 4.04 -0.36
CA ILE A 76 -10.93 3.29 -1.52
C ILE A 76 -10.36 3.93 -2.77
N THR A 77 -9.56 3.19 -3.54
CA THR A 77 -9.04 3.62 -4.85
C THR A 77 -9.32 2.55 -5.88
N THR A 78 -9.67 2.93 -7.10
CA THR A 78 -9.91 1.99 -8.20
C THR A 78 -9.02 2.40 -9.37
N PRO A 79 -7.72 2.01 -9.36
CA PRO A 79 -6.73 2.49 -10.33
C PRO A 79 -6.91 1.93 -11.75
N ASP A 80 -7.97 1.15 -11.98
CA ASP A 80 -8.27 0.48 -13.24
C ASP A 80 -8.92 1.43 -14.26
N THR A 81 -8.53 1.31 -15.52
CA THR A 81 -9.07 2.09 -16.63
C THR A 81 -10.46 1.63 -17.07
N ASP A 82 -10.85 0.39 -16.76
CA ASP A 82 -12.15 -0.19 -17.11
C ASP A 82 -13.25 0.13 -16.07
N TYR A 83 -12.89 0.86 -15.00
CA TYR A 83 -13.83 1.35 -13.99
C TYR A 83 -14.95 2.18 -14.63
N ASP A 84 -16.18 1.92 -14.18
CA ASP A 84 -17.44 2.50 -14.67
C ASP A 84 -17.78 2.16 -16.14
N GLN A 85 -16.94 1.39 -16.84
CA GLN A 85 -17.23 0.87 -18.19
C GLN A 85 -17.72 -0.58 -18.14
N LYS A 86 -16.97 -1.45 -17.44
CA LYS A 86 -17.33 -2.87 -17.27
C LYS A 86 -17.82 -3.16 -15.87
N TRP A 87 -17.19 -2.57 -14.87
CA TRP A 87 -17.48 -2.82 -13.47
C TRP A 87 -17.51 -1.51 -12.70
N ARG A 88 -18.23 -1.49 -11.59
CA ARG A 88 -18.29 -0.39 -10.64
C ARG A 88 -18.10 -0.89 -9.21
N LEU A 89 -17.79 0.04 -8.32
CA LEU A 89 -17.69 -0.21 -6.89
C LEU A 89 -18.81 0.51 -6.17
N GLU A 90 -19.44 -0.18 -5.24
CA GLU A 90 -20.36 0.40 -4.27
C GLU A 90 -19.84 0.14 -2.86
N TYR A 91 -20.09 1.05 -1.93
CA TYR A 91 -19.64 0.94 -0.55
C TYR A 91 -20.75 1.28 0.45
N GLN A 92 -20.64 0.74 1.66
CA GLN A 92 -21.51 1.08 2.78
C GLN A 92 -20.69 1.11 4.08
N VAL A 93 -21.17 1.88 5.06
CA VAL A 93 -20.60 1.97 6.40
C VAL A 93 -21.65 1.49 7.40
N ASP A 94 -21.25 0.62 8.33
CA ASP A 94 -22.06 0.13 9.46
C ASP A 94 -23.45 -0.41 9.06
N GLY A 95 -23.54 -1.05 7.89
CA GLY A 95 -24.77 -1.65 7.37
C GLY A 95 -25.81 -0.65 6.87
N GLY A 96 -25.43 0.62 6.66
CA GLY A 96 -26.26 1.63 5.99
C GLY A 96 -26.47 1.34 4.50
N GLU A 97 -27.10 2.29 3.81
CA GLU A 97 -27.40 2.18 2.38
C GLU A 97 -26.13 2.11 1.51
N TRP A 98 -26.14 1.22 0.52
CA TRP A 98 -25.08 1.15 -0.49
C TRP A 98 -25.01 2.44 -1.30
N GLN A 99 -23.82 3.02 -1.38
CA GLN A 99 -23.53 4.21 -2.16
C GLN A 99 -22.59 3.86 -3.33
N PRO A 100 -22.88 4.32 -4.55
CA PRO A 100 -21.95 4.15 -5.66
C PRO A 100 -20.73 5.04 -5.48
N LYS A 101 -19.55 4.47 -5.71
CA LYS A 101 -18.33 5.24 -5.88
C LYS A 101 -18.43 6.03 -7.20
N ARG A 102 -18.27 7.35 -7.13
CA ARG A 102 -18.62 8.24 -8.26
C ARG A 102 -17.58 8.29 -9.38
N HIS A 103 -16.32 8.05 -9.06
CA HIS A 103 -15.19 8.16 -9.98
C HIS A 103 -14.07 7.23 -9.54
N SER A 104 -13.16 6.94 -10.47
CA SER A 104 -12.07 6.00 -10.25
C SER A 104 -11.04 6.46 -9.20
N SER A 105 -10.90 7.79 -9.03
CA SER A 105 -9.85 8.34 -8.19
C SER A 105 -10.05 8.06 -6.69
N ALA A 106 -8.97 8.13 -5.92
CA ALA A 106 -8.96 7.84 -4.49
C ALA A 106 -10.06 8.58 -3.69
N GLU A 107 -10.72 7.86 -2.78
CA GLU A 107 -11.74 8.37 -1.87
C GLU A 107 -11.37 7.99 -0.45
N ARG A 108 -11.62 8.90 0.48
CA ARG A 108 -11.33 8.70 1.90
C ARG A 108 -12.64 8.73 2.67
N ILE A 109 -12.89 7.65 3.42
CA ILE A 109 -13.99 7.56 4.37
C ILE A 109 -13.44 8.02 5.73
N GLU A 110 -14.07 9.05 6.28
CA GLU A 110 -13.68 9.72 7.53
C GLU A 110 -14.80 9.64 8.58
N GLY A 111 -14.50 10.04 9.82
CA GLY A 111 -15.50 10.11 10.89
C GLY A 111 -15.96 8.74 11.43
N LEU A 112 -15.17 7.70 11.21
CA LEU A 112 -15.46 6.34 11.65
C LEU A 112 -15.24 6.18 13.17
N ASN A 113 -16.14 5.45 13.82
CA ASN A 113 -15.96 5.04 15.20
C ASN A 113 -15.02 3.82 15.27
N PRO A 114 -14.32 3.58 16.40
CA PRO A 114 -13.63 2.32 16.63
C PRO A 114 -14.57 1.13 16.45
N GLY A 115 -14.20 0.20 15.57
CA GLY A 115 -15.00 -0.98 15.23
C GLY A 115 -15.99 -0.78 14.08
N SER A 116 -16.10 0.43 13.49
CA SER A 116 -16.94 0.65 12.32
C SER A 116 -16.52 -0.26 11.16
N GLN A 117 -17.51 -0.81 10.46
CA GLN A 117 -17.33 -1.70 9.32
C GLN A 117 -17.56 -0.96 8.01
N VAL A 118 -16.54 -0.94 7.17
CA VAL A 118 -16.65 -0.48 5.78
C VAL A 118 -16.74 -1.72 4.89
N ASN A 119 -17.80 -1.80 4.09
CA ASN A 119 -17.97 -2.87 3.12
C ASN A 119 -17.90 -2.28 1.72
N ILE A 120 -17.25 -3.01 0.81
CA ILE A 120 -17.29 -2.72 -0.61
C ILE A 120 -17.88 -3.92 -1.36
N ARG A 121 -18.55 -3.64 -2.47
CA ARG A 121 -18.92 -4.64 -3.46
C ARG A 121 -18.52 -4.21 -4.86
N ILE A 122 -18.00 -5.15 -5.62
CA ILE A 122 -17.61 -4.98 -7.01
C ILE A 122 -18.66 -5.71 -7.83
N VAL A 123 -19.27 -4.98 -8.76
CA VAL A 123 -20.40 -5.45 -9.59
C VAL A 123 -20.20 -4.99 -11.02
N ALA A 124 -20.89 -5.64 -11.96
CA ALA A 124 -20.95 -5.16 -13.33
C ALA A 124 -21.63 -3.78 -13.41
N THR A 125 -21.16 -2.91 -14.31
CA THR A 125 -21.88 -1.69 -14.66
C THR A 125 -23.19 -2.05 -15.35
N ASP A 126 -24.25 -1.26 -15.12
CA ASP A 126 -25.56 -1.53 -15.74
C ASP A 126 -25.46 -1.56 -17.26
N GLY A 127 -25.94 -2.65 -17.86
CA GLY A 127 -25.88 -2.85 -19.31
C GLY A 127 -24.52 -3.30 -19.85
N ALA A 128 -23.49 -3.47 -19.00
CA ALA A 128 -22.21 -4.03 -19.40
C ALA A 128 -22.37 -5.44 -19.99
N ARG A 129 -21.53 -5.77 -20.97
CA ARG A 129 -21.48 -7.08 -21.62
C ARG A 129 -20.05 -7.58 -21.65
N PHE A 130 -19.77 -8.62 -20.89
CA PHE A 130 -18.47 -9.28 -20.84
C PHE A 130 -18.65 -10.74 -20.41
N GLU A 131 -17.73 -11.61 -20.83
CA GLU A 131 -17.62 -12.97 -20.28
C GLU A 131 -16.89 -12.91 -18.92
N THR A 132 -15.76 -12.23 -18.88
CA THR A 132 -15.05 -11.87 -17.64
C THR A 132 -14.59 -10.42 -17.67
N ALA A 133 -14.42 -9.82 -16.50
CA ALA A 133 -13.87 -8.48 -16.37
C ALA A 133 -12.87 -8.41 -15.22
N ASP A 134 -11.62 -8.09 -15.53
CA ASP A 134 -10.59 -7.82 -14.53
C ASP A 134 -10.92 -6.53 -13.78
N TYR A 135 -10.54 -6.48 -12.51
CA TYR A 135 -10.62 -5.28 -11.70
C TYR A 135 -9.44 -5.17 -10.74
N SER A 136 -9.08 -3.92 -10.42
CA SER A 136 -8.17 -3.61 -9.32
C SER A 136 -8.76 -2.58 -8.36
N VAL A 137 -8.59 -2.84 -7.05
CA VAL A 137 -9.05 -1.97 -5.96
C VAL A 137 -7.95 -1.87 -4.91
N VAL A 138 -7.69 -0.67 -4.41
CA VAL A 138 -6.95 -0.45 -3.16
C VAL A 138 -7.97 -0.18 -2.06
N PHE A 139 -7.95 -0.98 -1.00
CA PHE A 139 -8.93 -0.89 0.08
C PHE A 139 -8.31 -1.20 1.44
N GLY A 140 -8.60 -0.37 2.45
CA GLY A 140 -8.16 -0.56 3.83
C GLY A 140 -7.76 0.74 4.53
N SER A 141 -6.95 0.65 5.58
CA SER A 141 -6.51 1.83 6.36
C SER A 141 -5.85 2.89 5.46
N PHE A 142 -6.24 4.16 5.63
CA PHE A 142 -5.70 5.27 4.84
C PHE A 142 -4.22 5.52 5.18
N PRO A 143 -3.30 5.48 4.19
CA PRO A 143 -1.86 5.57 4.42
C PRO A 143 -1.37 7.01 4.57
N HIS A 144 -0.65 7.28 5.65
CA HIS A 144 0.21 8.45 5.83
C HIS A 144 1.67 8.03 5.78
N MET A 145 2.48 8.71 4.97
CA MET A 145 3.85 8.32 4.67
C MET A 145 4.83 9.38 5.14
N ARG A 146 5.95 8.94 5.73
CA ARG A 146 7.14 9.75 5.99
C ARG A 146 8.36 9.00 5.52
N TYR A 147 9.38 9.72 5.07
CA TYR A 147 10.63 9.13 4.67
C TYR A 147 11.80 10.01 5.03
N ASP A 148 12.95 9.39 5.23
CA ASP A 148 14.24 10.03 5.41
C ASP A 148 15.30 9.26 4.62
N LEU A 149 16.24 10.00 4.03
CA LEU A 149 17.41 9.43 3.37
C LEU A 149 18.62 9.82 4.21
N HIS A 150 19.10 8.87 4.99
CA HIS A 150 20.16 9.11 5.96
C HIS A 150 21.49 9.41 5.26
N HIS A 151 22.29 10.29 5.89
CA HIS A 151 23.67 10.48 5.47
C HIS A 151 24.44 9.15 5.52
N GLU A 152 25.39 8.96 4.61
CA GLU A 152 26.36 7.88 4.80
C GLU A 152 27.29 8.23 5.96
N GLU A 153 27.53 7.23 6.79
CA GLU A 153 28.38 7.38 7.97
C GLU A 153 29.87 7.41 7.58
N GLY A 154 30.72 7.79 8.53
CA GLY A 154 32.17 7.68 8.36
C GLY A 154 32.85 8.88 7.68
N PHE A 155 32.13 9.97 7.41
CA PHE A 155 32.75 11.21 6.90
C PHE A 155 32.14 12.50 7.47
N ARG A 156 32.88 13.60 7.35
CA ARG A 156 32.41 14.93 7.77
C ARG A 156 31.47 15.53 6.74
N LEU A 157 30.25 15.87 7.16
CA LEU A 157 29.27 16.55 6.33
C LEU A 157 29.76 17.95 5.97
N ILE A 158 29.53 18.35 4.72
CA ILE A 158 29.72 19.74 4.29
C ILE A 158 28.69 20.60 5.05
N PRO A 159 29.09 21.68 5.74
CA PRO A 159 28.15 22.51 6.50
C PRO A 159 27.15 23.28 5.62
N TYR A 160 26.02 23.65 6.21
CA TYR A 160 25.03 24.52 5.57
C TYR A 160 25.67 25.82 5.07
N GLY A 161 25.32 26.22 3.84
CA GLY A 161 25.82 27.44 3.19
C GLY A 161 27.18 27.31 2.51
N PHE A 162 27.82 26.14 2.59
CA PHE A 162 29.12 25.88 1.95
C PHE A 162 28.96 25.24 0.56
N THR A 163 27.72 24.98 0.15
CA THR A 163 27.35 24.39 -1.14
C THR A 163 26.33 25.25 -1.88
N LYS A 164 26.15 24.94 -3.17
CA LYS A 164 25.00 25.34 -3.99
C LYS A 164 24.28 24.06 -4.47
N PRO A 165 23.02 23.82 -4.07
CA PRO A 165 22.21 24.62 -3.14
C PRO A 165 22.80 24.66 -1.71
N ALA A 166 22.42 25.69 -0.94
CA ALA A 166 22.97 25.93 0.41
C ALA A 166 22.62 24.84 1.43
N PHE A 167 21.50 24.15 1.22
CA PHE A 167 21.06 23.03 2.03
C PHE A 167 21.11 21.73 1.22
N LEU A 168 21.80 20.74 1.78
CA LEU A 168 21.81 19.36 1.32
C LEU A 168 21.15 18.53 2.42
N ALA A 169 19.99 17.94 2.12
CA ALA A 169 19.22 17.13 3.07
C ALA A 169 19.95 15.83 3.39
N THR A 170 20.65 15.28 2.40
CA THR A 170 21.48 14.09 2.54
C THR A 170 22.84 14.36 1.92
N GLN A 171 23.87 13.66 2.40
CA GLN A 171 25.19 13.63 1.78
C GLN A 171 25.68 12.19 1.84
N ALA A 172 26.26 11.71 0.73
CA ALA A 172 26.75 10.34 0.61
C ALA A 172 27.91 10.26 -0.36
N LEU A 173 28.79 9.27 -0.23
CA LEU A 173 29.87 8.97 -1.18
C LEU A 173 29.45 7.86 -2.15
N THR A 174 28.88 6.78 -1.62
CA THR A 174 28.61 5.54 -2.37
C THR A 174 27.27 4.91 -2.05
N GLU A 175 26.69 5.18 -0.87
CA GLU A 175 25.40 4.61 -0.49
C GLU A 175 24.64 5.52 0.46
N ALA A 176 23.34 5.32 0.62
CA ALA A 176 22.55 5.95 1.67
C ALA A 176 21.44 5.00 2.12
N MET A 177 21.08 5.09 3.40
CA MET A 177 19.97 4.31 3.93
C MET A 177 18.68 5.11 3.81
N LEU A 178 17.74 4.60 3.02
CA LEU A 178 16.39 5.11 2.91
C LEU A 178 15.52 4.41 3.95
N GLU A 179 14.94 5.19 4.85
CA GLU A 179 13.93 4.75 5.82
C GLU A 179 12.58 5.37 5.48
N VAL A 180 11.55 4.53 5.35
CA VAL A 180 10.17 4.97 5.14
C VAL A 180 9.31 4.40 6.25
N THR A 181 8.39 5.22 6.76
CA THR A 181 7.36 4.79 7.71
C THR A 181 5.99 5.11 7.14
N PHE A 182 5.12 4.11 7.15
CA PHE A 182 3.70 4.22 6.89
C PHE A 182 2.92 4.06 8.19
N THR A 183 1.99 4.98 8.42
CA THR A 183 1.02 4.89 9.50
C THR A 183 -0.41 5.07 8.99
N ASP A 184 -1.39 4.64 9.77
CA ASP A 184 -2.78 5.05 9.56
C ASP A 184 -3.05 6.48 10.09
N SER A 185 -4.29 6.95 9.95
CA SER A 185 -4.71 8.27 10.43
C SER A 185 -4.78 8.39 11.96
N LYS A 186 -4.49 7.32 12.70
CA LYS A 186 -4.35 7.28 14.17
C LYS A 186 -2.89 7.07 14.59
N ALA A 187 -1.96 7.21 13.65
CA ALA A 187 -0.51 7.04 13.84
C ALA A 187 -0.08 5.61 14.24
N PHE A 188 -0.89 4.60 13.95
CA PHE A 188 -0.48 3.20 14.10
C PHE A 188 0.28 2.72 12.87
N PRO A 189 1.31 1.88 13.01
CA PRO A 189 2.04 1.32 11.87
C PRO A 189 1.13 0.64 10.85
N LEU A 190 1.42 0.85 9.57
CA LEU A 190 0.58 0.37 8.47
C LEU A 190 1.35 -0.48 7.47
N GLU A 191 1.00 -1.77 7.43
CA GLU A 191 1.48 -2.73 6.43
C GLU A 191 0.81 -2.50 5.06
N GLY A 192 1.53 -2.75 3.98
CA GLY A 192 1.00 -2.76 2.61
C GLY A 192 1.02 -1.39 1.92
N GLY A 193 1.47 -0.33 2.61
CA GLY A 193 1.68 0.98 2.03
C GLY A 193 2.72 0.90 0.91
N VAL A 194 2.46 1.58 -0.21
CA VAL A 194 3.35 1.53 -1.38
C VAL A 194 3.99 2.87 -1.61
N PHE A 195 5.31 2.82 -1.67
CA PHE A 195 6.20 3.96 -1.82
C PHE A 195 6.96 3.85 -3.14
N ASP A 196 7.10 4.99 -3.83
CA ASP A 196 7.87 5.14 -5.06
C ASP A 196 8.97 6.18 -4.85
N PHE A 197 10.22 5.79 -5.07
CA PHE A 197 11.41 6.62 -4.89
C PHE A 197 12.03 7.00 -6.23
N GLU A 198 12.37 8.28 -6.37
CA GLU A 198 12.98 8.79 -7.59
C GLU A 198 14.23 9.63 -7.27
N LEU A 199 15.28 9.40 -8.05
CA LEU A 199 16.50 10.21 -8.10
C LEU A 199 16.59 10.91 -9.46
N ASP A 200 16.82 12.23 -9.46
CA ASP A 200 17.04 13.04 -10.67
C ASP A 200 18.47 12.87 -11.20
N ILE A 201 18.84 11.62 -11.49
CA ILE A 201 20.10 11.30 -12.17
C ILE A 201 19.74 10.61 -13.47
N LYS A 202 20.23 11.16 -14.59
CA LYS A 202 20.09 10.50 -15.89
C LYS A 202 20.74 9.11 -15.79
N HIS A 203 19.93 8.06 -16.01
CA HIS A 203 20.37 6.66 -16.13
C HIS A 203 20.76 5.92 -14.83
N HIS A 204 20.17 6.24 -13.68
CA HIS A 204 20.29 5.39 -12.48
C HIS A 204 19.27 4.26 -12.41
N GLN A 205 19.68 3.17 -11.74
CA GLN A 205 19.04 1.85 -11.73
C GLN A 205 18.15 1.61 -10.49
N ASP A 206 18.16 2.53 -9.51
CA ASP A 206 17.55 2.34 -8.17
C ASP A 206 16.22 3.11 -7.96
N ASN A 207 15.57 3.53 -9.04
CA ASN A 207 14.16 3.91 -8.94
C ASN A 207 13.37 2.64 -8.63
N GLY A 208 12.58 2.67 -7.56
CA GLY A 208 12.00 1.45 -7.02
C GLY A 208 10.70 1.67 -6.29
N ARG A 209 9.82 0.68 -6.43
CA ARG A 209 8.58 0.58 -5.70
C ARG A 209 8.75 -0.40 -4.55
N TYR A 210 8.44 0.04 -3.34
CA TYR A 210 8.60 -0.75 -2.13
C TYR A 210 7.31 -0.78 -1.33
N ILE A 211 7.12 -1.86 -0.57
CA ILE A 211 5.90 -2.11 0.22
C ILE A 211 6.29 -2.18 1.70
N SER A 212 5.54 -1.49 2.56
CA SER A 212 5.78 -1.52 4.01
C SER A 212 5.44 -2.89 4.61
N ASP A 213 6.30 -3.32 5.53
CA ASP A 213 6.10 -4.54 6.31
C ASP A 213 5.08 -4.36 7.45
N SER A 214 4.89 -5.40 8.28
CA SER A 214 3.96 -5.38 9.41
C SER A 214 4.30 -4.33 10.48
N SER A 215 5.53 -3.81 10.49
CA SER A 215 5.94 -2.69 11.35
C SER A 215 5.71 -1.33 10.70
N GLY A 216 5.06 -1.31 9.53
CA GLY A 216 4.84 -0.11 8.73
C GLY A 216 6.12 0.47 8.16
N LYS A 217 7.21 -0.30 8.09
CA LYS A 217 8.52 0.22 7.68
C LYS A 217 8.98 -0.31 6.33
N ILE A 218 9.81 0.49 5.69
CA ILE A 218 10.63 0.11 4.54
C ILE A 218 12.04 0.59 4.85
N MET A 219 13.01 -0.33 4.77
CA MET A 219 14.43 -0.01 4.86
C MET A 219 15.09 -0.44 3.56
N HIS A 220 15.72 0.49 2.87
CA HIS A 220 16.35 0.22 1.58
C HIS A 220 17.70 0.92 1.47
N ARG A 221 18.71 0.19 1.01
CA ARG A 221 20.04 0.75 0.73
C ARG A 221 20.06 1.23 -0.71
N VAL A 222 20.15 2.54 -0.88
CA VAL A 222 20.30 3.18 -2.19
C VAL A 222 21.78 3.25 -2.51
N ALA A 223 22.20 2.72 -3.66
CA ALA A 223 23.60 2.73 -4.08
C ALA A 223 23.84 3.78 -5.17
N PHE A 224 24.94 4.52 -5.03
CA PHE A 224 25.34 5.56 -5.96
C PHE A 224 26.60 5.14 -6.73
N LYS A 225 26.65 5.47 -8.01
CA LYS A 225 27.91 5.41 -8.75
C LYS A 225 28.78 6.57 -8.28
N ARG A 226 30.09 6.34 -8.20
CA ARG A 226 31.03 7.42 -7.94
C ARG A 226 30.92 8.48 -9.03
N CYS A 227 30.88 9.75 -8.62
CA CYS A 227 30.93 10.88 -9.54
C CYS A 227 32.37 11.36 -9.75
N GLU A 228 32.63 11.92 -10.92
CA GLU A 228 33.90 12.57 -11.28
C GLU A 228 33.65 14.05 -11.62
N GLY A 229 34.58 14.95 -11.30
CA GLY A 229 34.51 16.34 -11.78
C GLY A 229 33.51 17.28 -11.09
N GLY A 230 32.87 16.88 -9.98
CA GLY A 230 31.85 17.65 -9.24
C GLY A 230 32.25 19.07 -8.78
N TRP A 231 31.26 19.80 -8.26
CA TRP A 231 31.35 21.20 -7.84
C TRP A 231 32.20 21.35 -6.58
N LEU A 232 33.03 22.38 -6.54
CA LEU A 232 33.84 22.67 -5.36
C LEU A 232 32.99 23.34 -4.29
N ALA A 233 32.85 22.70 -3.13
CA ALA A 233 32.27 23.32 -1.94
C ALA A 233 33.26 24.32 -1.33
N ASN A 234 32.75 25.29 -0.57
CA ASN A 234 33.60 26.12 0.28
C ASN A 234 34.38 25.22 1.26
N ASN A 235 35.63 25.57 1.51
CA ASN A 235 36.44 24.84 2.49
C ASN A 235 35.84 25.03 3.88
N PHE A 236 35.71 23.95 4.64
CA PHE A 236 35.19 24.00 6.01
C PHE A 236 36.19 23.41 6.98
N THR A 237 36.16 23.92 8.20
CA THR A 237 37.06 23.50 9.26
C THR A 237 36.29 22.77 10.35
N HIS A 238 36.76 21.59 10.72
CA HIS A 238 36.22 20.77 11.78
C HIS A 238 37.23 20.70 12.94
N LEU A 239 36.76 20.90 14.16
CA LEU A 239 37.56 20.69 15.37
C LEU A 239 37.35 19.25 15.84
N SER A 240 38.43 18.47 15.79
CA SER A 240 38.49 17.13 16.37
C SER A 240 39.29 17.15 17.67
N ASP A 241 39.22 16.07 18.44
CA ASP A 241 40.03 15.89 19.65
C ASP A 241 41.54 16.00 19.38
N ASN A 242 41.95 15.71 18.14
CA ASN A 242 43.35 15.66 17.72
C ASN A 242 43.83 16.96 17.03
N GLY A 243 42.97 17.95 16.87
CA GLY A 243 43.30 19.21 16.22
C GLY A 243 42.24 19.71 15.24
N ARG A 244 42.63 20.74 14.49
CA ARG A 244 41.81 21.45 13.52
C ARG A 244 42.08 20.90 12.11
N GLU A 245 41.04 20.39 11.48
CA GLU A 245 41.08 19.84 10.12
C GLU A 245 40.32 20.76 9.16
N THR A 246 40.99 21.27 8.13
CA THR A 246 40.32 22.00 7.05
C THR A 246 40.19 21.10 5.83
N TRP A 247 38.95 20.89 5.41
CA TRP A 247 38.57 20.01 4.32
C TRP A 247 38.15 20.80 3.09
N SER A 248 38.50 20.26 1.92
CA SER A 248 38.04 20.72 0.63
C SER A 248 37.39 19.54 -0.12
N THR A 249 36.23 19.78 -0.71
CA THR A 249 35.35 18.71 -1.18
C THR A 249 34.74 19.06 -2.53
N ARG A 250 34.74 18.09 -3.45
CA ARG A 250 33.89 18.10 -4.64
C ARG A 250 32.64 17.27 -4.41
N TYR A 251 31.50 17.82 -4.81
CA TYR A 251 30.21 17.17 -4.70
C TYR A 251 29.34 17.42 -5.94
N GLU A 252 28.32 16.61 -6.13
CA GLU A 252 27.30 16.77 -7.15
C GLU A 252 25.92 16.85 -6.47
N PRO A 253 25.15 17.94 -6.69
CA PRO A 253 23.81 18.04 -6.15
C PRO A 253 22.83 17.23 -7.01
N ILE A 254 22.13 16.29 -6.38
CA ILE A 254 21.15 15.42 -7.00
C ILE A 254 19.82 15.64 -6.31
N LYS A 255 18.74 15.80 -7.08
CA LYS A 255 17.40 15.87 -6.48
C LYS A 255 16.86 14.49 -6.20
N TYR A 256 16.12 14.34 -5.11
CA TYR A 256 15.36 13.13 -4.83
C TYR A 256 14.01 13.49 -4.23
N TRP A 257 13.04 12.61 -4.44
CA TRP A 257 11.72 12.69 -3.82
C TRP A 257 11.12 11.31 -3.69
N ALA A 258 10.06 11.23 -2.90
CA ALA A 258 9.26 10.04 -2.80
C ALA A 258 7.77 10.34 -2.77
N LYS A 259 6.97 9.36 -3.18
CA LYS A 259 5.51 9.45 -3.26
C LYS A 259 4.85 8.21 -2.64
N ASN A 260 3.77 8.44 -1.91
CA ASN A 260 2.79 7.39 -1.63
C ASN A 260 1.85 7.30 -2.83
N ILE A 261 1.91 6.20 -3.58
CA ILE A 261 1.17 6.08 -4.84
C ILE A 261 -0.27 5.58 -4.65
N LEU A 262 -0.62 5.02 -3.49
CA LEU A 262 -1.94 4.42 -3.28
C LEU A 262 -3.04 5.48 -3.07
N ALA A 263 -2.68 6.59 -2.44
CA ALA A 263 -3.62 7.66 -2.09
C ALA A 263 -3.87 8.66 -3.24
N GLU A 264 -3.20 8.51 -4.39
CA GLU A 264 -3.34 9.37 -5.57
C GLU A 264 -3.37 10.87 -5.23
N GLN A 265 -4.42 11.60 -5.63
CA GLN A 265 -4.60 13.02 -5.34
C GLN A 265 -4.76 13.36 -3.85
N LEU A 266 -5.01 12.36 -3.00
CA LEU A 266 -5.09 12.52 -1.54
C LEU A 266 -3.74 12.30 -0.85
N ALA A 267 -2.70 11.92 -1.60
CA ALA A 267 -1.34 11.82 -1.08
C ALA A 267 -0.76 13.21 -0.78
N ASP A 268 0.13 13.27 0.20
CA ASP A 268 0.90 14.49 0.47
C ASP A 268 1.75 14.85 -0.76
N LYS A 269 1.84 16.16 -1.04
CA LYS A 269 2.68 16.64 -2.14
C LYS A 269 4.13 16.23 -1.88
N PRO A 270 4.81 15.58 -2.84
CA PRO A 270 6.19 15.17 -2.65
C PRO A 270 7.07 16.41 -2.46
N HIS A 271 7.86 16.40 -1.39
CA HIS A 271 8.92 17.38 -1.23
C HIS A 271 10.14 16.93 -2.02
N ILE A 272 10.77 17.87 -2.73
CA ILE A 272 11.99 17.61 -3.50
C ILE A 272 13.18 18.05 -2.66
N TYR A 273 14.01 17.09 -2.29
CA TYR A 273 15.22 17.30 -1.50
C TYR A 273 16.46 17.30 -2.39
N ASN A 274 17.58 17.79 -1.85
CA ASN A 274 18.89 17.72 -2.51
C ASN A 274 19.83 16.80 -1.73
N LEU A 275 20.33 15.77 -2.40
CA LEU A 275 21.44 14.93 -2.00
C LEU A 275 22.75 15.57 -2.50
N GLY A 276 23.76 15.69 -1.64
CA GLY A 276 25.13 15.97 -2.05
C GLY A 276 25.92 14.69 -2.22
N LEU A 277 26.06 14.21 -3.46
CA LEU A 277 26.93 13.08 -3.77
C LEU A 277 28.39 13.55 -3.74
N ILE A 278 29.19 12.98 -2.86
CA ILE A 278 30.58 13.38 -2.63
C ILE A 278 31.47 12.68 -3.65
N CYS A 279 32.03 13.45 -4.57
CA CYS A 279 32.89 12.92 -5.65
C CYS A 279 34.32 12.71 -5.18
N ASN A 280 34.89 13.72 -4.50
CA ASN A 280 36.27 13.70 -4.02
C ASN A 280 36.41 14.57 -2.78
N ARG A 281 37.32 14.21 -1.88
CA ARG A 281 37.60 14.98 -0.68
C ARG A 281 39.06 14.90 -0.29
N TRP A 282 39.61 16.04 0.12
CA TRP A 282 41.01 16.15 0.54
C TRP A 282 41.14 17.05 1.76
N LEU A 283 42.03 16.64 2.67
CA LEU A 283 42.46 17.44 3.82
C LEU A 283 43.49 18.45 3.31
N ILE A 284 43.16 19.74 3.36
CA ILE A 284 44.05 20.80 2.85
C ILE A 284 44.90 21.43 3.95
N ASN A 285 44.45 21.35 5.20
CA ASN A 285 45.21 21.83 6.34
C ASN A 285 44.90 20.98 7.56
N TRP A 286 45.93 20.71 8.36
CA TRP A 286 45.80 20.12 9.67
C TRP A 286 46.74 20.83 10.64
N SER A 287 46.20 21.24 11.78
CA SER A 287 46.99 21.82 12.86
C SER A 287 46.59 21.21 14.20
N ARG A 288 47.56 20.92 15.04
CA ARG A 288 47.33 20.47 16.42
C ARG A 288 46.71 21.63 17.24
N ASN A 289 45.85 21.29 18.19
CA ASN A 289 45.37 22.24 19.21
C ASN A 289 46.53 22.71 20.10
#